data_AF-A0A5J5D8I7-F1
#
_entry.id   AF-A0A5J5D8I7-F1
#
_cell.length_a   1.000
_cell.length_b   1.000
_cell.length_c   1.000
_cell.angle_alpha   90.00
_cell.angle_beta   90.00
_cell.angle_gamma   90.00
#
_symmetry.space_group_name_H-M   'P 1'
#
loop_
_entity.id
_entity.type
_entity.pdbx_description
1 polymer ?
#
loop_
_entity_poly.entity_id
_entity_poly.type
_entity_poly.pdbx_seq_one_letter_code
_entity_poly.pdbx_strand_id
1 'polypeptide(L)'
;MMSRTFSFRRQETVGKAPGFADLLETWPALFEPPQINKEFRGINAISLEPTFMSQLDKHTPKMVSLFDAKRGAVGQSIKSQMLELIQ
;
A
#
# COMPACT_ATOMS: atom_id res chain seq x y z
N MET A 1 22.75 8.79 -2.71
CA MET A 1 21.83 9.89 -3.12
C MET A 1 21.14 9.47 -4.40
N MET A 2 19.82 9.64 -4.54
CA MET A 2 19.11 9.31 -5.78
C MET A 2 19.54 10.26 -6.92
N SER A 3 20.53 9.85 -7.70
CA SER A 3 21.14 10.66 -8.77
C SER A 3 20.29 10.84 -10.02
N ARG A 4 19.11 10.21 -10.10
CA ARG A 4 18.25 10.18 -11.30
C ARG A 4 16.91 10.87 -11.05
N THR A 5 16.33 11.47 -12.08
CA THR A 5 15.06 12.22 -11.97
C THR A 5 13.84 11.30 -11.89
N PHE A 6 12.72 11.83 -11.39
CA PHE A 6 11.43 11.11 -11.30
C PHE A 6 10.96 10.57 -12.67
N SER A 7 11.05 11.39 -13.72
CA SER A 7 10.63 11.00 -15.08
C SER A 7 11.44 9.82 -15.63
N PHE A 8 12.75 9.82 -15.39
CA PHE A 8 13.63 8.72 -15.81
C PHE A 8 13.28 7.41 -15.10
N ARG A 9 13.02 7.45 -13.80
CA ARG A 9 12.55 6.27 -13.05
C ARG A 9 11.28 5.71 -13.63
N ARG A 10 10.27 6.55 -13.85
CA ARG A 10 8.97 6.12 -14.38
C ARG A 10 9.08 5.47 -15.75
N GLN A 11 9.98 5.95 -16.62
CA GLN A 11 10.24 5.31 -17.91
C GLN A 11 10.82 3.90 -17.74
N GLU A 12 11.79 3.73 -16.83
CA GLU A 12 12.40 2.42 -16.56
C GLU A 12 11.45 1.45 -15.84
N THR A 13 10.59 1.94 -14.94
CA THR A 13 9.73 1.08 -14.12
C THR A 13 8.37 0.80 -14.78
N VAL A 14 7.70 1.82 -15.29
CA VAL A 14 6.36 1.71 -15.88
C VAL A 14 6.46 1.49 -17.39
N GLY A 15 7.39 2.18 -18.07
CA GLY A 15 7.54 2.08 -19.52
C GLY A 15 8.12 0.74 -19.98
N LYS A 16 9.19 0.27 -19.33
CA LYS A 16 9.80 -1.03 -19.65
C LYS A 16 9.13 -2.20 -18.93
N ALA A 17 8.38 -1.95 -17.85
CA ALA A 17 7.73 -2.96 -17.02
C ALA A 17 8.64 -4.19 -16.72
N PRO A 18 9.84 -3.98 -16.15
CA PRO A 18 10.77 -5.07 -15.88
C PRO A 18 10.24 -6.01 -14.80
N GLY A 19 10.86 -7.18 -14.68
CA GLY A 19 10.55 -8.12 -13.61
C GLY A 19 10.78 -7.51 -12.22
N PHE A 20 10.11 -8.04 -11.20
CA PHE A 20 10.23 -7.55 -9.83
C PHE A 20 11.68 -7.60 -9.32
N ALA A 21 12.41 -8.68 -9.63
CA ALA A 21 13.81 -8.83 -9.24
C ALA A 21 14.70 -7.75 -9.86
N ASP A 22 14.57 -7.52 -11.18
CA ASP A 22 15.33 -6.49 -11.90
C ASP A 22 15.01 -5.09 -11.39
N LEU A 23 13.75 -4.84 -11.03
CA LEU A 23 13.29 -3.58 -10.45
C LEU A 23 13.91 -3.34 -9.07
N LEU A 24 13.99 -4.37 -8.23
CA LEU A 24 14.58 -4.29 -6.91
C LEU A 24 16.09 -4.05 -6.97
N GLU A 25 16.79 -4.71 -7.89
CA GLU A 25 18.23 -4.49 -8.10
C GLU A 25 18.53 -3.09 -8.66
N THR A 26 17.71 -2.62 -9.61
CA THR A 26 17.94 -1.33 -10.27
C THR A 26 17.51 -0.15 -9.41
N TRP A 27 16.43 -0.31 -8.64
CA TRP A 27 15.81 0.76 -7.86
C TRP A 27 15.43 0.32 -6.43
N PRO A 28 16.39 -0.13 -5.62
CA PRO A 28 16.10 -0.63 -4.27
C PRO A 28 15.43 0.42 -3.39
N ALA A 29 15.82 1.69 -3.56
CA ALA A 29 15.25 2.81 -2.82
C ALA A 29 13.77 3.07 -3.16
N LEU A 30 13.22 2.60 -4.30
CA LEU A 30 11.78 2.69 -4.58
C LEU A 30 10.95 1.83 -3.62
N PHE A 31 11.58 0.94 -2.86
CA PHE A 31 10.93 0.09 -1.87
C PHE A 31 11.11 0.64 -0.45
N GLU A 32 11.79 1.78 -0.28
CA GLU A 32 11.86 2.48 0.99
C GLU A 32 10.59 3.33 1.20
N PRO A 33 9.94 3.26 2.38
CA PRO A 33 8.74 4.03 2.69
C PRO A 33 8.76 5.53 2.30
N PRO A 34 9.83 6.32 2.58
CA PRO A 34 9.86 7.73 2.21
C PRO A 34 9.85 7.94 0.69
N GLN A 35 10.47 7.04 -0.06
CA GLN A 35 10.55 7.15 -1.50
C GLN A 35 9.23 6.73 -2.16
N ILE A 36 8.60 5.66 -1.68
CA ILE A 36 7.26 5.25 -2.13
C ILE A 36 6.28 6.42 -1.98
N ASN A 37 6.29 7.07 -0.81
CA ASN A 37 5.47 8.25 -0.53
C ASN A 37 5.73 9.38 -1.55
N LYS A 38 6.99 9.67 -1.85
CA LYS A 38 7.39 10.73 -2.79
C LYS A 38 6.95 10.42 -4.22
N GLU A 39 7.12 9.18 -4.66
CA GLU A 39 6.71 8.72 -6.00
C GLU A 39 5.19 8.75 -6.15
N PHE A 40 4.46 8.25 -5.14
CA PHE A 40 3.01 8.27 -5.14
C PHE A 40 2.46 9.69 -5.22
N ARG A 41 3.03 10.62 -4.44
CA ARG A 41 2.69 12.05 -4.53
C ARG A 41 3.02 12.64 -5.89
N GLY A 42 4.14 12.26 -6.50
CA GLY A 42 4.50 12.71 -7.85
C GLY A 42 3.49 12.30 -8.91
N ILE A 43 2.85 11.14 -8.76
CA ILE A 43 1.85 10.62 -9.71
C ILE A 43 0.45 11.19 -9.45
N ASN A 44 -0.01 11.12 -8.20
CA ASN A 44 -1.41 11.40 -7.85
C ASN A 44 -1.63 12.79 -7.24
N ALA A 45 -0.56 13.57 -7.01
CA ALA A 45 -0.58 14.84 -6.29
C ALA A 45 -1.12 14.78 -4.85
N ILE A 46 -1.33 13.58 -4.30
CA ILE A 46 -1.85 13.33 -2.95
C ILE A 46 -0.85 12.54 -2.10
N SER A 47 -0.95 12.69 -0.78
CA SER A 47 -0.08 12.01 0.20
C SER A 47 -0.53 10.56 0.40
N LEU A 48 0.33 9.57 0.19
CA LEU A 48 -0.04 8.15 0.30
C LEU A 48 -0.53 7.76 1.70
N GLU A 49 0.31 7.91 2.72
CA GLU A 49 -0.01 7.47 4.09
C GLU A 49 -1.33 8.03 4.64
N PRO A 50 -1.57 9.36 4.68
CA PRO A 50 -2.80 9.88 5.25
C PRO A 50 -4.02 9.56 4.39
N THR A 51 -3.89 9.49 3.06
CA THR A 51 -4.99 9.06 2.20
C THR A 51 -5.32 7.59 2.44
N PHE A 52 -4.31 6.73 2.54
CA PHE A 52 -4.49 5.31 2.81
C PHE A 52 -5.18 5.10 4.15
N MET A 53 -4.68 5.73 5.22
CA MET A 53 -5.30 5.62 6.56
C MET A 53 -6.73 6.16 6.55
N SER A 54 -6.98 7.30 5.92
CA SER A 54 -8.34 7.84 5.79
C SER A 54 -9.29 6.91 5.02
N GLN A 55 -8.84 6.27 3.94
CA GLN A 55 -9.66 5.29 3.23
C GLN A 55 -9.85 4.01 4.04
N LEU A 56 -8.84 3.57 4.78
CA LEU A 56 -8.93 2.44 5.68
C LEU A 56 -10.01 2.70 6.73
N ASP A 57 -9.92 3.81 7.47
CA ASP A 57 -10.89 4.23 8.48
C ASP A 57 -12.31 4.32 7.91
N LYS A 58 -12.46 4.86 6.70
CA LYS A 58 -13.76 4.95 6.01
C LYS A 58 -14.38 3.57 5.73
N HIS A 59 -13.56 2.57 5.40
CA HIS A 59 -14.03 1.25 4.99
C HIS A 59 -14.08 0.22 6.12
N THR A 60 -13.31 0.43 7.20
CA THR A 60 -13.26 -0.44 8.38
C THR A 60 -14.65 -0.75 8.95
N PRO A 61 -15.58 0.22 9.17
CA PRO A 61 -16.90 -0.09 9.71
C PRO A 61 -17.70 -1.07 8.84
N LYS A 62 -17.57 -0.98 7.51
CA LYS A 62 -18.23 -1.89 6.57
C LYS A 62 -17.58 -3.27 6.59
N MET A 63 -16.26 -3.35 6.73
CA MET A 63 -15.58 -4.64 6.88
C MET A 63 -16.00 -5.34 8.17
N VAL A 64 -16.02 -4.62 9.29
CA VAL A 64 -16.46 -5.14 10.60
C VAL A 64 -17.89 -5.66 10.52
N SER A 65 -18.83 -4.90 9.94
CA SER A 65 -20.22 -5.35 9.82
C SER A 65 -20.38 -6.59 8.93
N LEU A 66 -19.60 -6.71 7.86
CA LEU A 66 -19.57 -7.92 7.02
C LEU A 66 -19.03 -9.13 7.79
N PHE A 67 -18.01 -8.93 8.64
CA PHE A 67 -17.47 -10.01 9.47
C PHE A 67 -18.43 -10.44 10.58
N ASP A 68 -19.12 -9.50 11.23
CA ASP A 68 -20.17 -9.81 12.21
C ASP A 68 -21.36 -10.54 11.58
N ALA A 69 -21.72 -10.18 10.33
CA ALA A 69 -22.77 -10.87 9.59
C ALA A 69 -22.36 -12.28 9.15
N LYS A 70 -21.07 -12.51 8.92
CA LYS A 70 -20.53 -13.82 8.52
C LYS A 70 -20.53 -14.76 9.72
N ARG A 71 -21.57 -15.58 9.86
CA ARG A 71 -21.64 -16.63 10.90
C ARG A 71 -20.78 -17.85 10.53
N GLY A 72 -20.35 -18.60 11.54
CA GLY A 72 -19.57 -19.83 11.40
C GLY A 72 -18.10 -19.68 11.78
N ALA A 73 -17.34 -20.78 11.69
CA ALA A 73 -15.94 -20.85 12.15
C ALA A 73 -15.03 -19.80 11.50
N VAL A 74 -15.22 -19.52 10.21
CA VAL A 74 -14.46 -18.50 9.48
C VAL A 74 -14.75 -17.09 9.99
N GLY A 75 -16.01 -16.79 10.30
CA GLY A 75 -16.38 -15.47 10.85
C GLY A 75 -15.81 -15.24 12.24
N GLN A 76 -15.83 -16.27 13.09
CA GLN A 76 -15.25 -16.19 14.44
C GLN A 76 -13.72 -16.05 14.40
N SER A 77 -13.04 -16.76 13.49
CA SER A 77 -11.59 -16.61 13.31
C SER A 77 -11.21 -15.20 12.90
N ILE A 78 -11.91 -14.63 11.89
CA ILE A 78 -11.64 -13.27 11.41
C ILE A 78 -11.92 -12.25 12.51
N LYS A 79 -13.04 -12.42 13.24
CA LYS A 79 -13.39 -11.55 14.37
C LYS A 79 -12.33 -11.57 15.47
N SER A 80 -11.80 -12.74 15.81
CA SER A 80 -10.72 -12.88 16.80
C SER A 80 -9.46 -12.12 16.36
N GLN A 81 -9.05 -12.30 15.10
CA GLN A 81 -7.87 -11.62 14.55
C GLN A 81 -8.05 -10.09 14.48
N MET A 82 -9.25 -9.62 14.14
CA MET A 82 -9.54 -8.17 14.16
C MET A 82 -9.51 -7.59 15.58
N LEU A 83 -10.00 -8.32 16.58
CA LEU A 83 -9.95 -7.88 17.97
C LEU A 83 -8.51 -7.79 18.49
N GLU A 84 -7.62 -8.70 18.11
CA GLU A 84 -6.19 -8.62 18.46
C GLU A 84 -5.49 -7.40 17.85
N LEU A 85 -5.91 -6.94 16.67
CA LEU A 85 -5.34 -5.77 16.01
C LEU A 85 -5.77 -4.43 16.61
N ILE A 86 -6.81 -4.42 17.46
CA ILE A 86 -7.39 -3.22 18.08
C ILE A 86 -6.98 -3.08 19.56
N GLN A 87 -6.32 -4.09 20.14
CA GLN A 87 -5.75 -4.06 21.50
C GLN A 87 -4.34 -3.43 21.52
#